data_AF-A0AA96QIC1-F1
#
_entry.id   AF-A0AA96QIC1-F1
#
_cell.length_a   1.000
_cell.length_b   1.000
_cell.length_c   1.000
_cell.angle_alpha   90.00
_cell.angle_beta   90.00
_cell.angle_gamma   90.00
#
_symmetry.space_group_name_H-M   'P 1'
#
loop_
_entity.id
_entity.type
_entity.pdbx_description
1 polymer ?
#
loop_
_entity_poly.entity_id
_entity_poly.type
_entity_poly.pdbx_seq_one_letter_code
_entity_poly.pdbx_strand_id
1 'polypeptide(L)'
;MSQVAWDMGDGTTVICGAGTPYTAGVEGPSPDCGHVYVKASSRHVPGGGPWPITATTTWTITWSGGGLSGTETLELSSSAELFVGELHVLNQDGRSQ
;
A
#
# COMPACT_ATOMS: atom_id res chain seq x y z
N MET A 1 11.59 2.20 15.70
CA MET A 1 10.51 2.30 14.69
C MET A 1 10.67 1.11 13.77
N SER A 2 9.68 0.22 13.67
CA SER A 2 9.71 -0.88 12.71
C SER A 2 9.54 -0.29 11.31
N GLN A 3 10.48 -0.58 10.41
CA GLN A 3 10.42 -0.12 9.03
C GLN A 3 9.68 -1.17 8.21
N VAL A 4 8.58 -0.76 7.58
CA VAL A 4 7.75 -1.60 6.71
C VAL A 4 7.85 -1.06 5.29
N ALA A 5 8.26 -1.90 4.34
CA ALA A 5 8.19 -1.59 2.93
C ALA A 5 6.82 -1.99 2.39
N TRP A 6 6.06 -1.02 1.87
CA TRP A 6 4.75 -1.22 1.30
C TRP A 6 4.84 -1.11 -0.22
N ASP A 7 4.72 -2.25 -0.90
CA ASP A 7 4.42 -2.29 -2.33
C ASP A 7 2.92 -2.03 -2.52
N MET A 8 2.59 -0.95 -3.22
CA MET A 8 1.21 -0.50 -3.42
C MET A 8 0.55 -1.16 -4.62
N GLY A 9 1.27 -1.99 -5.38
CA GLY A 9 0.76 -2.71 -6.55
C GLY A 9 0.64 -1.86 -7.81
N ASP A 10 0.83 -0.54 -7.71
CA ASP A 10 0.79 0.42 -8.82
C ASP A 10 2.19 0.80 -9.35
N GLY A 11 3.22 0.09 -8.89
CA GLY A 11 4.63 0.36 -9.15
C GLY A 11 5.29 1.29 -8.13
N THR A 12 4.53 1.80 -7.16
CA THR A 12 5.08 2.60 -6.06
C THR A 12 5.38 1.72 -4.86
N THR A 13 6.55 1.93 -4.25
CA THR A 13 6.88 1.41 -2.93
C THR A 13 7.06 2.56 -1.96
N VAL A 14 6.37 2.53 -0.82
CA VAL A 14 6.54 3.50 0.28
C VAL A 14 7.12 2.81 1.50
N ILE A 15 8.04 3.48 2.19
CA ILE A 15 8.67 2.97 3.40
C ILE A 15 8.18 3.79 4.58
N CYS A 16 7.45 3.16 5.49
CA CYS A 16 6.85 3.82 6.65
C CYS A 16 6.67 2.84 7.82
N GLY A 17 5.95 3.26 8.86
CA GLY A 17 5.50 2.35 9.92
C GLY A 17 4.39 1.39 9.46
N ALA A 18 3.61 0.88 10.41
CA ALA A 18 2.50 -0.04 10.14
C ALA A 18 1.35 0.57 9.29
N GLY A 19 1.33 1.89 9.11
CA GLY A 19 0.27 2.59 8.42
C GLY A 19 -1.01 2.74 9.26
N THR A 20 -1.96 3.51 8.74
CA THR A 20 -3.28 3.72 9.35
C THR A 20 -4.31 2.81 8.66
N PRO A 21 -5.07 1.98 9.41
CA PRO A 21 -6.19 1.26 8.85
C PRO A 21 -7.22 2.20 8.21
N TYR A 22 -7.65 1.89 7.00
CA TYR A 22 -8.66 2.69 6.31
C TYR A 22 -10.02 2.61 7.01
N THR A 23 -10.65 3.76 7.23
CA THR A 23 -12.03 3.88 7.73
C THR A 23 -12.88 4.57 6.66
N ALA A 24 -14.07 4.04 6.39
CA ALA A 24 -14.96 4.63 5.39
C ALA A 24 -15.31 6.09 5.73
N GLY A 25 -15.27 6.96 4.71
CA GLY A 25 -15.57 8.38 4.86
C GLY A 25 -14.37 9.26 5.23
N VAL A 26 -13.18 8.67 5.37
CA VAL A 26 -11.92 9.43 5.45
C VAL A 26 -11.51 9.90 4.06
N GLU A 27 -11.20 11.19 3.94
CA GLU A 27 -10.70 11.82 2.71
C GLU A 27 -9.24 12.23 2.86
N GLY A 28 -8.52 12.29 1.73
CA GLY A 28 -7.13 12.73 1.68
C GLY A 28 -6.09 11.61 1.81
N PRO A 29 -4.79 11.97 1.77
CA PRO A 29 -3.70 11.01 1.85
C PRO A 29 -3.63 10.35 3.24
N SER A 30 -3.15 9.10 3.29
CA SER A 30 -2.87 8.41 4.55
C SER A 30 -1.95 9.26 5.44
N PRO A 31 -2.29 9.49 6.73
CA PRO A 31 -1.52 10.37 7.59
C PRO A 31 -0.15 9.80 7.96
N ASP A 32 0.01 8.47 7.91
CA ASP A 32 1.27 7.80 8.29
C ASP A 32 2.23 7.57 7.10
N CYS A 33 1.71 7.46 5.88
CA CYS A 33 2.49 7.01 4.72
C CYS A 33 2.20 7.74 3.41
N GLY A 34 1.15 8.56 3.34
CA GLY A 34 0.95 9.57 2.31
C GLY A 34 0.65 9.08 0.89
N HIS A 35 0.55 7.77 0.63
CA HIS A 35 0.31 7.26 -0.72
C HIS A 35 -1.14 7.53 -1.18
N VAL A 36 -1.29 7.97 -2.43
CA VAL A 36 -2.58 8.21 -3.10
C VAL A 36 -2.53 7.58 -4.48
N TYR A 37 -3.50 6.70 -4.77
CA TYR A 37 -3.66 6.11 -6.09
C TYR A 37 -4.22 7.13 -7.08
N VAL A 38 -3.51 7.34 -8.19
CA VAL A 38 -3.93 8.23 -9.29
C VAL A 38 -4.71 7.52 -10.39
N LYS A 39 -4.81 6.18 -10.32
CA LYS A 39 -5.39 5.32 -11.34
C LYS A 39 -6.41 4.37 -10.73
N ALA A 40 -7.59 4.27 -11.36
CA ALA A 40 -8.57 3.25 -10.98
C ALA A 40 -8.02 1.84 -11.21
N SER A 41 -8.21 0.96 -10.23
CA SER A 41 -7.71 -0.41 -10.26
C SER A 41 -8.38 -1.22 -11.38
N SER A 42 -9.68 -1.01 -11.60
CA SER A 42 -10.48 -1.73 -12.60
C SER A 42 -9.99 -1.61 -14.05
N ARG A 43 -9.19 -0.59 -14.38
CA ARG A 43 -8.63 -0.37 -15.72
C ARG A 43 -7.12 -0.61 -15.79
N HIS A 44 -6.44 -0.61 -14.66
CA HIS A 44 -4.98 -0.58 -14.61
C HIS A 44 -4.35 -1.81 -13.96
N VAL A 45 -5.14 -2.63 -13.27
CA VAL A 45 -4.75 -3.96 -12.85
C VAL A 45 -5.12 -4.95 -13.95
N PRO A 46 -4.20 -5.82 -14.41
CA PRO A 46 -4.52 -6.88 -15.36
C PRO A 46 -5.71 -7.73 -14.88
N GLY A 47 -6.74 -7.87 -15.72
CA GLY A 47 -7.98 -8.56 -15.35
C GLY A 47 -9.03 -7.70 -14.63
N GLY A 48 -8.74 -6.40 -14.40
CA GLY A 48 -9.71 -5.44 -13.87
C GLY A 48 -10.02 -5.56 -12.38
N GLY A 49 -9.07 -6.09 -11.60
CA GLY A 49 -9.20 -6.34 -10.16
C GLY A 49 -8.80 -5.17 -9.25
N PRO A 50 -8.74 -5.42 -7.93
CA PRO A 50 -8.17 -4.51 -6.94
C PRO A 50 -6.63 -4.44 -7.05
N TRP A 51 -6.03 -3.37 -6.53
CA TRP A 51 -4.57 -3.29 -6.37
C TRP A 51 -4.09 -4.33 -5.35
N PRO A 52 -3.07 -5.15 -5.67
CA PRO A 52 -2.45 -6.06 -4.72
C PRO A 52 -1.41 -5.30 -3.88
N ILE A 53 -1.73 -5.05 -2.62
CA ILE A 53 -0.84 -4.36 -1.68
C ILE A 53 -0.05 -5.41 -0.91
N THR A 54 1.26 -5.21 -0.75
CA THR A 54 2.14 -6.09 0.04
C THR A 54 2.98 -5.28 1.02
N ALA A 55 2.88 -5.61 2.31
CA ALA A 55 3.73 -5.07 3.36
C ALA A 55 4.83 -6.07 3.70
N THR A 56 6.09 -5.64 3.71
CA THR A 56 7.25 -6.45 4.08
C THR A 56 8.00 -5.81 5.24
N THR A 57 8.23 -6.57 6.29
CA THR A 57 9.00 -6.18 7.48
C THR A 57 10.31 -6.93 7.53
N THR A 58 11.41 -6.22 7.78
CA THR A 58 12.75 -6.81 7.93
C THR A 58 13.17 -6.74 9.38
N TRP A 59 13.48 -7.89 9.97
CA TRP A 59 13.87 -8.08 11.36
C TRP A 59 15.32 -8.51 11.45
N THR A 60 16.10 -7.82 12.28
CA THR A 60 17.46 -8.24 12.64
C THR A 60 17.40 -8.97 13.97
N ILE A 61 17.75 -10.26 13.95
CA ILE A 61 17.76 -11.14 15.11
C ILE A 61 19.20 -11.24 15.62
N THR A 62 19.48 -10.74 16.81
CA THR A 62 20.78 -10.93 17.48
C THR A 62 20.64 -12.02 18.54
N TRP A 63 21.54 -13.00 18.52
CA TRP A 63 21.49 -14.14 19.44
C TRP A 63 22.86 -14.45 20.04
N SER A 64 22.85 -15.09 21.21
CA SER A 64 24.04 -15.65 21.85
C SER A 64 23.69 -16.92 22.61
N GLY A 65 24.52 -17.97 22.50
CA GLY A 65 24.33 -19.25 23.16
C GLY A 65 25.49 -20.22 22.95
N GLY A 66 25.82 -21.03 23.95
CA GLY A 66 26.90 -22.04 23.84
C GLY A 66 28.31 -21.48 23.61
N GLY A 67 28.56 -20.22 23.96
CA GLY A 67 29.83 -19.53 23.69
C GLY A 67 29.91 -18.89 22.29
N LEU A 68 28.84 -18.96 21.50
CA LEU A 68 28.73 -18.34 20.18
C LEU A 68 27.72 -17.20 20.20
N SER A 69 27.84 -16.29 19.23
CA SER A 69 26.91 -15.20 18.98
C SER A 69 26.83 -14.92 17.49
N GLY A 70 25.68 -14.40 17.05
CA GLY A 70 25.45 -14.09 15.64
C GLY A 70 24.35 -13.06 15.43
N THR A 71 24.18 -12.65 14.19
CA THR A 71 23.08 -11.82 13.74
C THR A 71 22.50 -12.43 12.47
N GLU A 72 21.18 -12.56 12.42
CA GLU A 72 20.42 -13.10 11.28
C GLU A 72 19.38 -12.07 10.84
N THR A 73 19.01 -12.10 9.56
CA THR A 73 17.93 -11.24 9.02
C THR A 73 16.74 -12.10 8.62
N LEU A 74 15.54 -11.69 9.04
CA LEU A 74 14.28 -12.34 8.72
C LEU A 74 13.33 -11.35 8.04
N GLU A 75 12.73 -11.74 6.93
CA GLU A 75 11.69 -10.97 6.26
C GLU A 75 10.32 -11.63 6.45
N LEU A 76 9.32 -10.83 6.79
CA LEU A 76 7.92 -11.26 6.93
C LEU A 76 7.04 -10.36 6.06
N SER A 77 6.21 -10.97 5.23
CA SER A 77 5.30 -10.25 4.33
C SER A 77 3.83 -10.58 4.58
N SER A 78 2.95 -9.62 4.31
CA SER A 78 1.49 -9.75 4.35
C SER A 78 0.86 -8.98 3.20
N SER A 79 -0.22 -9.49 2.63
CA SER A 79 -0.88 -8.88 1.47
C SER A 79 -2.37 -8.60 1.70
N ALA A 80 -2.88 -7.60 0.99
CA ALA A 80 -4.28 -7.19 0.99
C ALA A 80 -4.71 -6.70 -0.40
N GLU A 81 -6.02 -6.70 -0.66
CA GLU A 81 -6.60 -6.21 -1.91
C GLU A 81 -7.36 -4.90 -1.67
N LEU A 82 -7.06 -3.87 -2.48
CA LEU A 82 -7.73 -2.57 -2.40
C LEU A 82 -8.36 -2.16 -3.73
N PHE A 83 -9.69 -1.99 -3.75
CA PHE A 83 -10.37 -1.45 -4.93
C PHE A 83 -10.29 0.07 -4.96
N VAL A 84 -9.85 0.62 -6.10
CA VAL A 84 -9.78 2.07 -6.32
C VAL A 84 -10.67 2.42 -7.51
N GLY A 85 -11.73 3.18 -7.23
CA GLY A 85 -12.67 3.67 -8.24
C GLY A 85 -12.23 4.99 -8.88
N GLU A 86 -12.84 5.32 -10.01
CA GLU A 86 -12.73 6.62 -10.68
C GLU A 86 -14.14 7.21 -10.81
N LEU A 87 -14.27 8.50 -10.53
CA LEU A 87 -15.52 9.24 -10.66
C LEU A 87 -15.40 10.22 -11.82
N HIS A 88 -16.27 10.05 -12.82
CA HIS A 88 -16.41 11.00 -13.93
C HIS A 88 -17.71 11.78 -13.80
N VAL A 89 -17.65 13.11 -13.93
CA VAL A 89 -18.83 13.96 -14.03
C VAL A 89 -18.89 14.52 -15.45
N LEU A 90 -19.99 14.25 -16.16
CA LEU A 90 -20.26 14.83 -17.47
C LEU A 90 -21.13 16.07 -17.27
N ASN A 91 -20.57 17.26 -17.50
CA ASN A 91 -21.37 18.47 -17.60
C ASN A 91 -21.86 18.58 -19.04
N GLN A 92 -23.16 18.39 -19.28
CA GLN A 92 -23.76 18.73 -20.56
C GLN A 92 -24.08 20.22 -20.56
N ASP A 93 -23.22 21.02 -21.19
CA ASP A 93 -23.59 22.38 -21.54
C ASP A 93 -24.73 22.28 -22.57
N GLY A 94 -25.95 22.56 -22.11
CA GLY A 94 -27.16 22.56 -22.92
C GLY A 94 -27.04 23.57 -24.05
N ARG A 95 -26.64 23.12 -25.25
CA ARG A 95 -26.91 23.81 -26.49
C ARG A 95 -27.76 22.92 -27.38
N SER A 96 -29.08 23.10 -27.24
CA SER A 96 -30.01 22.85 -28.34
C SER A 96 -29.71 23.87 -29.44
N GLN A 97 -29.31 23.39 -30.61
CA GLN A 97 -29.44 24.12 -31.88
C GLN A 97 -30.62 23.50 -32.64
#